data_AF-A0A3M0DT93-F1
#
_entry.id   AF-A0A3M0DT93-F1
#
_cell.length_a   1.000
_cell.length_b   1.000
_cell.length_c   1.000
_cell.angle_alpha   90.00
_cell.angle_beta   90.00
_cell.angle_gamma   90.00
#
_symmetry.space_group_name_H-M   'P 1'
#
loop_
_entity.id
_entity.type
_entity.pdbx_description
1 polymer ?
#
loop_
_entity_poly.entity_id
_entity_poly.type
_entity_poly.pdbx_seq_one_letter_code
_entity_poly.pdbx_strand_id
1 'polypeptide(L)'
;MSTTTPSEQEAQNAKEAIEGHLRSAGVGHTRSATIPDGSKSCYDHDDQHYPSAISGNYAVFGGDNLVLLDIDVSTDTLPKWVKELPQTFVVETPHGGYHRYYIVEDSVKITNSVLEWGSVRYEGQYVVGPGSVIDHSECNDRKSDCPGNGVGRYEIRADRPIATLSEDQLEALRDVCHSDSGSDSTRTEYGNTRVDLPDETVADEGEKYLCTDFARRATELAVEDVMDLLRGGTGSYELRRDDETGIDQSAADYYALEMLYGAFQFEGKDEDDARRFTLAVFKRYCIKNRFDKAGNLRKWLRKGERYLLEQMDAVQQKFDIGKWTRWKRRKNEDGFDVNDNRPWIDPTVDGSPSDITEDTVIVSLHYLTSDASLEVLAQLYEIDLSAAPPVGKCVPPSNRSMGPESVQGDTSRYPTAKEIGAFAAKINPERKASYFEETVKKLSRETRVVAHAYCPNRDNGERHVYYPSSDDDPEDARWIKIKGQKQIMGKDV
;
A
#
# COMPACT_ATOMS: atom_id res chain seq x y z
N MET A 1 28.75 20.71 -16.34
CA MET A 1 29.89 20.17 -15.59
C MET A 1 29.62 18.70 -15.39
N SER A 2 30.57 17.81 -15.71
CA SER A 2 30.35 16.36 -15.66
C SER A 2 30.44 15.91 -14.20
N THR A 3 29.32 15.53 -13.60
CA THR A 3 29.24 14.96 -12.24
C THR A 3 29.55 13.46 -12.31
N THR A 4 30.83 13.12 -12.34
CA THR A 4 31.33 11.74 -12.26
C THR A 4 30.96 11.13 -10.91
N THR A 5 30.22 10.02 -10.89
CA THR A 5 29.98 9.12 -9.73
C THR A 5 31.24 9.00 -8.87
N PRO A 6 31.18 9.06 -7.52
CA PRO A 6 32.39 8.93 -6.72
C PRO A 6 33.00 7.59 -7.09
N SER A 7 34.33 7.54 -7.14
CA SER A 7 34.95 6.22 -7.21
C SER A 7 34.46 5.41 -6.00
N GLU A 8 34.21 4.12 -6.19
CA GLU A 8 33.81 3.23 -5.09
C GLU A 8 34.77 3.37 -3.89
N GLN A 9 36.04 3.67 -4.16
CA GLN A 9 37.06 3.97 -3.17
C GLN A 9 36.77 5.24 -2.35
N GLU A 10 36.31 6.34 -2.96
CA GLU A 10 35.97 7.57 -2.22
C GLU A 10 34.77 7.36 -1.31
N ALA A 11 33.74 6.64 -1.80
CA ALA A 11 32.58 6.29 -0.98
C ALA A 11 32.99 5.38 0.20
N GLN A 12 33.88 4.42 -0.05
CA GLN A 12 34.40 3.54 0.99
C GLN A 12 35.24 4.29 2.03
N ASN A 13 36.12 5.20 1.60
CA ASN A 13 36.93 6.03 2.51
C ASN A 13 36.03 6.89 3.42
N ALA A 14 34.92 7.41 2.89
CA ALA A 14 33.97 8.20 3.67
C ALA A 14 33.25 7.37 4.75
N LYS A 15 32.91 6.11 4.43
CA LYS A 15 32.34 5.15 5.39
C LYS A 15 33.33 4.79 6.50
N GLU A 16 34.58 4.54 6.13
CA GLU A 16 35.65 4.25 7.09
C GLU A 16 35.93 5.44 8.01
N ALA A 17 35.84 6.68 7.49
CA ALA A 17 36.02 7.89 8.28
C ALA A 17 34.95 8.03 9.38
N ILE A 18 33.65 7.95 9.04
CA ILE A 18 32.58 8.04 10.06
C ILE A 18 32.67 6.87 11.05
N GLU A 19 32.97 5.65 10.59
CA GLU A 19 33.17 4.51 11.50
C GLU A 19 34.30 4.76 12.50
N GLY A 20 35.43 5.30 12.03
CA GLY A 20 36.57 5.68 12.87
C GLY A 20 36.19 6.71 13.92
N HIS A 21 35.36 7.70 13.56
CA HIS A 21 34.87 8.71 14.48
C HIS A 21 33.87 8.17 15.50
N LEU A 22 32.93 7.32 15.09
CA LEU A 22 32.01 6.63 16.01
C LEU A 22 32.78 5.80 17.04
N ARG A 23 33.77 5.02 16.57
CA ARG A 23 34.64 4.22 17.44
C ARG A 23 35.45 5.11 18.41
N SER A 24 36.03 6.20 17.91
CA SER A 24 36.84 7.12 18.72
C SER A 24 36.01 7.87 19.76
N ALA A 25 34.73 8.11 19.47
CA ALA A 25 33.78 8.76 20.38
C ALA A 25 33.21 7.80 21.44
N GLY A 26 33.53 6.50 21.38
CA GLY A 26 33.12 5.51 22.37
C GLY A 26 31.64 5.11 22.32
N VAL A 27 30.95 5.42 21.22
CA VAL A 27 29.57 4.98 20.99
C VAL A 27 29.55 3.65 20.22
N GLY A 28 28.45 2.90 20.30
CA GLY A 28 28.26 1.73 19.43
C GLY A 28 28.53 2.12 17.97
N HIS A 29 29.23 1.31 17.18
CA HIS A 29 29.55 1.64 15.78
C HIS A 29 29.02 0.62 14.78
N THR A 30 28.40 -0.46 15.27
CA THR A 30 27.46 -1.29 14.53
C THR A 30 26.08 -0.64 14.58
N ARG A 31 25.94 0.51 13.91
CA ARG A 31 24.73 1.34 13.97
C ARG A 31 24.26 1.86 12.64
N SER A 32 24.56 1.11 11.60
CA SER A 32 24.21 1.45 10.23
C SER A 32 23.45 0.33 9.56
N ALA A 33 22.47 0.67 8.74
CA ALA A 33 21.72 -0.32 7.97
C ALA A 33 21.62 0.11 6.51
N THR A 34 21.45 -0.88 5.63
CA THR A 34 21.36 -0.65 4.19
C THR A 34 20.12 0.15 3.84
N ILE A 35 20.29 1.18 3.01
CA ILE A 35 19.18 1.88 2.38
C ILE A 35 19.05 1.33 0.95
N PRO A 36 17.88 0.81 0.54
CA PRO A 36 17.67 0.35 -0.82
C PRO A 36 17.99 1.43 -1.87
N ASP A 37 18.55 1.02 -3.00
CA ASP A 37 18.80 1.93 -4.12
C ASP A 37 17.49 2.62 -4.55
N GLY A 38 17.60 3.92 -4.87
CA GLY A 38 16.46 4.78 -5.20
C GLY A 38 15.56 5.17 -4.01
N SER A 39 15.87 4.73 -2.80
CA SER A 39 15.16 5.13 -1.58
C SER A 39 15.99 6.07 -0.71
N LYS A 40 15.30 6.93 0.04
CA LYS A 40 15.85 7.66 1.19
C LYS A 40 15.53 6.97 2.52
N SER A 41 14.80 5.86 2.49
CA SER A 41 14.19 5.24 3.67
C SER A 41 14.89 3.94 4.04
N CYS A 42 15.31 3.84 5.29
CA CYS A 42 15.75 2.61 5.93
C CYS A 42 14.56 1.90 6.57
N TYR A 43 14.33 0.64 6.20
CA TYR A 43 13.21 -0.18 6.70
C TYR A 43 13.66 -1.25 7.70
N ASP A 44 14.94 -1.62 7.69
CA ASP A 44 15.49 -2.58 8.65
C ASP A 44 16.30 -1.84 9.71
N HIS A 45 15.66 -1.57 10.86
CA HIS A 45 16.27 -0.78 11.94
C HIS A 45 17.08 -1.66 12.89
N ASP A 46 16.91 -2.99 12.82
CA ASP A 46 17.52 -3.94 13.75
C ASP A 46 18.74 -4.65 13.12
N ASP A 47 18.82 -4.76 11.78
CA ASP A 47 19.98 -5.31 11.06
C ASP A 47 21.12 -4.28 10.91
N GLN A 48 21.68 -3.86 12.05
CA GLN A 48 22.72 -2.85 12.12
C GLN A 48 24.14 -3.44 12.01
N HIS A 49 24.91 -2.90 11.07
CA HIS A 49 26.29 -3.26 10.74
C HIS A 49 27.22 -2.06 10.91
N TYR A 50 28.52 -2.30 10.68
CA TYR A 50 29.51 -1.25 10.54
C TYR A 50 29.27 -0.43 9.26
N PRO A 51 29.46 0.91 9.27
CA PRO A 51 29.36 1.73 8.07
C PRO A 51 30.18 1.19 6.88
N SER A 52 31.43 0.78 7.13
CA SER A 52 32.33 0.30 6.08
C SER A 52 31.98 -1.09 5.53
N ALA A 53 31.10 -1.85 6.20
CA ALA A 53 30.68 -3.19 5.78
C ALA A 53 29.48 -3.18 4.82
N ILE A 54 28.77 -2.06 4.71
CA ILE A 54 27.56 -1.95 3.87
C ILE A 54 27.96 -1.52 2.46
N SER A 55 27.49 -2.24 1.45
CA SER A 55 27.57 -1.81 0.05
C SER A 55 26.47 -0.79 -0.27
N GLY A 56 26.77 0.23 -1.07
CA GLY A 56 25.75 1.22 -1.49
C GLY A 56 25.39 2.24 -0.40
N ASN A 57 24.15 2.73 -0.43
CA ASN A 57 23.64 3.74 0.50
C ASN A 57 23.35 3.13 1.88
N TYR A 58 23.49 3.94 2.93
CA TYR A 58 23.28 3.47 4.29
C TYR A 58 22.81 4.58 5.23
N ALA A 59 22.10 4.15 6.27
CA ALA A 59 21.69 4.96 7.41
C ALA A 59 22.76 4.94 8.51
N VAL A 60 22.86 6.02 9.29
CA VAL A 60 23.59 6.04 10.57
C VAL A 60 22.58 6.43 11.66
N PHE A 61 22.34 5.53 12.60
CA PHE A 61 21.32 5.71 13.63
C PHE A 61 21.80 6.58 14.80
N GLY A 62 20.92 7.46 15.28
CA GLY A 62 21.06 8.13 16.57
C GLY A 62 20.67 7.19 17.72
N GLY A 63 20.66 7.70 18.95
CA GLY A 63 20.48 6.87 20.14
C GLY A 63 21.81 6.37 20.70
N ASP A 64 21.77 5.68 21.84
CA ASP A 64 22.96 5.16 22.54
C ASP A 64 24.11 6.19 22.56
N ASN A 65 23.83 7.30 23.25
CA ASN A 65 24.69 8.47 23.45
C ASN A 65 25.10 9.28 22.21
N LEU A 66 24.54 9.02 21.03
CA LEU A 66 24.74 9.84 19.82
C LEU A 66 23.45 10.58 19.44
N VAL A 67 23.54 11.90 19.30
CA VAL A 67 22.48 12.71 18.69
C VAL A 67 22.95 13.28 17.35
N LEU A 68 22.02 13.30 16.40
CA LEU A 68 22.23 13.78 15.05
C LEU A 68 21.35 15.02 14.85
N LEU A 69 21.94 16.14 14.47
CA LEU A 69 21.19 17.31 14.04
C LEU A 69 21.17 17.30 12.51
N ASP A 70 19.98 17.07 11.95
CA ASP A 70 19.73 17.12 10.52
C ASP A 70 19.20 18.51 10.16
N ILE A 71 20.06 19.35 9.62
CA ILE A 71 19.80 20.77 9.38
C ILE A 71 19.37 20.95 7.93
N ASP A 72 18.14 21.41 7.71
CA ASP A 72 17.55 21.61 6.38
C ASP A 72 17.68 23.06 5.87
N VAL A 73 18.19 23.98 6.68
CA VAL A 73 18.26 25.42 6.37
C VAL A 73 19.70 25.95 6.32
N SER A 74 19.87 27.15 5.75
CA SER A 74 21.15 27.86 5.77
C SER A 74 21.67 28.06 7.19
N THR A 75 22.98 27.97 7.38
CA THR A 75 23.62 28.19 8.69
C THR A 75 23.32 29.55 9.30
N ASP A 76 23.00 30.56 8.47
CA ASP A 76 22.68 31.91 8.93
C ASP A 76 21.31 32.02 9.61
N THR A 77 20.38 31.11 9.32
CA THR A 77 19.04 31.09 9.92
C THR A 77 18.97 30.23 11.18
N LEU A 78 20.05 29.48 11.50
CA LEU A 78 20.09 28.65 12.70
C LEU A 78 19.91 29.48 13.99
N PRO A 79 19.21 28.94 14.99
CA PRO A 79 19.11 29.59 16.29
C PRO A 79 20.49 29.69 16.94
N LYS A 80 20.66 30.72 17.79
CA LYS A 80 21.96 31.07 18.37
C LYS A 80 22.63 29.89 19.09
N TRP A 81 21.87 29.12 19.87
CA TRP A 81 22.41 27.98 20.62
C TRP A 81 22.98 26.88 19.70
N VAL A 82 22.34 26.61 18.55
CA VAL A 82 22.85 25.63 17.55
C VAL A 82 24.12 26.14 16.88
N LYS A 83 24.22 27.45 16.64
CA LYS A 83 25.44 28.09 16.09
C LYS A 83 26.61 28.05 17.08
N GLU A 84 26.33 28.03 18.38
CA GLU A 84 27.32 28.03 19.47
C GLU A 84 27.72 26.62 19.92
N LEU A 85 27.14 25.57 19.34
CA LEU A 85 27.58 24.18 19.58
C LEU A 85 29.05 23.98 19.18
N PRO A 86 29.76 23.05 19.84
CA PRO A 86 31.16 22.80 19.52
C PRO A 86 31.29 22.32 18.07
N GLN A 87 32.44 22.63 17.46
CA GLN A 87 32.71 22.12 16.12
C GLN A 87 32.87 20.59 16.18
N THR A 88 32.20 19.88 15.27
CA THR A 88 32.09 18.42 15.28
C THR A 88 32.26 17.83 13.88
N PHE A 89 32.06 16.52 13.73
CA PHE A 89 31.94 15.85 12.44
C PHE A 89 30.69 16.34 11.69
N VAL A 90 30.87 16.80 10.45
CA VAL A 90 29.79 17.36 9.63
C VAL A 90 29.75 16.72 8.25
N VAL A 91 28.56 16.30 7.85
CA VAL A 91 28.24 15.82 6.50
C VAL A 91 27.34 16.86 5.83
N GLU A 92 27.69 17.27 4.62
CA GLU A 92 26.86 18.09 3.75
C GLU A 92 25.90 17.18 2.97
N THR A 93 24.63 17.59 2.90
CA THR A 93 23.58 16.83 2.22
C THR A 93 23.43 17.27 0.76
N PRO A 94 22.88 16.43 -0.12
CA PRO A 94 22.60 16.76 -1.52
C PRO A 94 21.74 18.00 -1.76
N HIS A 95 20.97 18.42 -0.74
CA HIS A 95 20.01 19.53 -0.85
C HIS A 95 20.46 20.76 -0.04
N GLY A 96 21.76 20.93 0.19
CA GLY A 96 22.33 22.14 0.83
C GLY A 96 22.23 22.20 2.35
N GLY A 97 21.64 21.18 2.98
CA GLY A 97 21.61 20.98 4.44
C GLY A 97 22.85 20.29 5.01
N TYR A 98 22.86 20.04 6.32
CA TYR A 98 23.98 19.42 7.04
C TYR A 98 23.54 18.40 8.09
N HIS A 99 24.22 17.27 8.20
CA HIS A 99 24.16 16.40 9.37
C HIS A 99 25.32 16.73 10.32
N ARG A 100 25.02 17.07 11.57
CA ARG A 100 26.02 17.26 12.64
C ARG A 100 25.86 16.18 13.70
N TYR A 101 26.98 15.59 14.12
CA TYR A 101 27.00 14.46 15.05
C TYR A 101 27.48 14.94 16.42
N TYR A 102 26.83 14.57 17.51
CA TYR A 102 27.28 14.94 18.86
C TYR A 102 27.11 13.80 19.86
N ILE A 103 28.01 13.75 20.84
CA ILE A 103 27.90 12.87 21.99
C ILE A 103 27.07 13.56 23.09
N VAL A 104 26.15 12.80 23.66
CA VAL A 104 25.37 13.19 24.84
C VAL A 104 25.70 12.22 25.98
N GLU A 105 26.27 12.72 27.08
CA GLU A 105 26.63 11.89 28.24
C GLU A 105 25.42 11.57 29.11
N ASP A 106 24.42 12.45 29.12
CA ASP A 106 23.11 12.25 29.74
C ASP A 106 22.00 12.40 28.70
N SER A 107 21.51 11.26 28.23
CA SER A 107 20.45 11.15 27.24
C SER A 107 19.04 11.29 27.81
N VAL A 108 18.91 11.48 29.13
CA VAL A 108 17.61 11.71 29.75
C VAL A 108 16.95 12.90 29.05
N LYS A 109 15.69 12.70 28.64
CA LYS A 109 14.83 13.71 27.98
C LYS A 109 15.26 14.16 26.58
N ILE A 110 16.28 13.55 25.98
CA ILE A 110 16.57 13.76 24.56
C ILE A 110 15.57 12.94 23.73
N THR A 111 14.82 13.61 22.85
CA THR A 111 13.82 12.98 21.99
C THR A 111 13.95 13.46 20.55
N ASN A 112 13.35 12.69 19.63
CA ASN A 112 13.26 13.12 18.24
C ASN A 112 12.32 14.32 18.13
N SER A 113 12.73 15.36 17.41
CA SER A 113 11.97 16.60 17.27
C SER A 113 12.16 17.19 15.89
N VAL A 114 11.09 17.72 15.30
CA VAL A 114 11.11 18.46 14.03
C VAL A 114 10.95 19.94 14.37
N LEU A 115 11.86 20.75 13.88
CA LEU A 115 12.02 22.16 14.21
C LEU A 115 12.05 22.98 12.92
N GLU A 116 11.83 24.29 13.01
CA GLU A 116 11.83 25.18 11.82
C GLU A 116 13.15 25.15 11.01
N TRP A 117 14.26 24.76 11.63
CA TRP A 117 15.57 24.71 11.00
C TRP A 117 16.02 23.30 10.57
N GLY A 118 15.26 22.25 10.90
CA GLY A 118 15.68 20.87 10.70
C GLY A 118 15.13 19.94 11.78
N SER A 119 15.85 18.87 12.11
CA SER A 119 15.41 17.87 13.07
C SER A 119 16.50 17.44 14.05
N VAL A 120 16.10 17.16 15.28
CA VAL A 120 16.87 16.38 16.24
C VAL A 120 16.55 14.90 16.03
N ARG A 121 17.55 14.10 15.70
CA ARG A 121 17.43 12.66 15.45
C ARG A 121 18.26 11.89 16.48
N TYR A 122 17.56 11.18 17.36
CA TYR A 122 18.10 10.37 18.45
C TYR A 122 17.63 8.90 18.29
N GLU A 123 17.01 8.31 19.31
CA GLU A 123 16.62 6.90 19.34
C GLU A 123 15.70 6.49 18.17
N GLY A 124 16.13 5.50 17.39
CA GLY A 124 15.37 4.94 16.27
C GLY A 124 15.31 5.83 15.02
N GLN A 125 15.94 7.00 15.05
CA GLN A 125 16.10 7.87 13.88
C GLN A 125 17.49 7.73 13.32
N TYR A 126 17.65 8.07 12.05
CA TYR A 126 18.93 8.01 11.37
C TYR A 126 19.12 9.20 10.45
N VAL A 127 20.36 9.41 10.01
CA VAL A 127 20.66 10.24 8.84
C VAL A 127 21.29 9.37 7.77
N VAL A 128 21.22 9.79 6.50
CA VAL A 128 21.97 9.10 5.43
C VAL A 128 23.46 9.39 5.62
N GLY A 129 24.27 8.33 5.63
CA GLY A 129 25.69 8.41 5.94
C GLY A 129 26.55 8.93 4.78
N PRO A 130 27.75 9.47 5.06
CA PRO A 130 28.64 10.00 4.05
C PRO A 130 29.14 8.91 3.08
N GLY A 131 29.36 9.29 1.82
CA GLY A 131 29.66 8.36 0.73
C GLY A 131 28.42 7.80 0.02
N SER A 132 27.23 8.03 0.57
CA SER A 132 25.95 7.73 -0.08
C SER A 132 25.64 8.74 -1.20
N VAL A 133 24.84 8.31 -2.17
CA VAL A 133 24.44 9.10 -3.34
C VAL A 133 22.93 9.10 -3.52
N ILE A 134 22.39 10.12 -4.18
CA ILE A 134 21.00 10.16 -4.61
C ILE A 134 20.91 10.54 -6.08
N ASP A 135 20.03 9.87 -6.83
CA ASP A 135 19.61 10.31 -8.16
C ASP A 135 18.44 11.30 -8.02
N HIS A 136 18.65 12.56 -8.40
CA HIS A 136 17.63 13.60 -8.33
C HIS A 136 16.51 13.42 -9.35
N SER A 137 16.66 12.54 -10.36
CA SER A 137 15.56 12.18 -11.25
C SER A 137 14.46 11.37 -10.56
N GLU A 138 14.77 10.77 -9.41
CA GLU A 138 13.84 9.99 -8.57
C GLU A 138 13.31 10.78 -7.37
N CYS A 139 13.66 12.07 -7.26
CA CYS A 139 13.13 12.94 -6.22
C CYS A 139 11.66 13.29 -6.49
N ASN A 140 10.73 12.63 -5.80
CA ASN A 140 9.30 12.92 -5.83
C ASN A 140 8.93 14.15 -4.98
N ASP A 141 9.81 14.51 -4.04
CA ASP A 141 9.69 15.67 -3.17
C ASP A 141 10.07 16.94 -3.95
N ARG A 142 9.06 17.71 -4.39
CA ARG A 142 9.18 19.04 -5.03
C ARG A 142 9.81 20.10 -4.10
N LYS A 143 10.82 19.76 -3.29
CA LYS A 143 11.61 20.71 -2.50
C LYS A 143 12.18 21.75 -3.46
N SER A 144 12.08 23.03 -3.09
CA SER A 144 12.43 24.18 -3.95
C SER A 144 13.85 24.12 -4.50
N ASP A 145 14.74 23.41 -3.79
CA ASP A 145 16.18 23.39 -4.08
C ASP A 145 16.66 22.06 -4.68
N CYS A 146 15.73 21.17 -5.05
CA CYS A 146 16.08 19.95 -5.79
C CYS A 146 16.40 20.30 -7.26
N PRO A 147 17.57 19.91 -7.80
CA PRO A 147 17.90 20.20 -9.21
C PRO A 147 17.04 19.40 -10.20
N GLY A 148 16.30 18.38 -9.74
CA GLY A 148 15.41 17.54 -10.54
C GLY A 148 16.10 16.55 -11.48
N ASN A 149 17.43 16.63 -11.62
CA ASN A 149 18.25 15.66 -12.34
C ASN A 149 19.69 15.63 -11.81
N GLY A 150 20.43 14.59 -12.18
CA GLY A 150 21.82 14.40 -11.77
C GLY A 150 21.97 13.69 -10.43
N VAL A 151 23.22 13.49 -10.01
CA VAL A 151 23.56 12.74 -8.79
C VAL A 151 24.05 13.69 -7.70
N GLY A 152 23.33 13.72 -6.59
CA GLY A 152 23.73 14.42 -5.37
C GLY A 152 24.44 13.49 -4.39
N ARG A 153 25.20 14.07 -3.44
CA ARG A 153 26.08 13.30 -2.54
C ARG A 153 25.96 13.73 -1.09
N TYR A 154 26.16 12.77 -0.20
CA TYR A 154 26.41 13.01 1.21
C TYR A 154 27.92 13.07 1.42
N GLU A 155 28.48 14.27 1.55
CA GLU A 155 29.94 14.49 1.57
C GLU A 155 30.43 14.94 2.95
N ILE A 156 31.60 14.45 3.37
CA ILE A 156 32.21 14.91 4.61
C ILE A 156 32.69 16.36 4.40
N ARG A 157 31.98 17.30 5.03
CA ARG A 157 32.30 18.73 4.96
C ARG A 157 33.36 19.12 5.98
N ALA A 158 33.31 18.50 7.16
CA ALA A 158 34.30 18.69 8.21
C ALA A 158 34.64 17.35 8.86
N ASP A 159 35.84 16.86 8.55
CA ASP A 159 36.38 15.63 9.11
C ASP A 159 37.05 15.91 10.46
N ARG A 160 36.30 15.75 11.55
CA ARG A 160 36.70 16.09 12.92
C ARG A 160 36.13 15.07 13.91
N PRO A 161 36.73 14.92 15.10
CA PRO A 161 36.15 14.12 16.16
C PRO A 161 34.70 14.55 16.46
N ILE A 162 33.84 13.59 16.78
CA ILE A 162 32.48 13.86 17.26
C ILE A 162 32.60 14.54 18.62
N ALA A 163 32.10 15.76 18.72
CA ALA A 163 32.20 16.56 19.93
C ALA A 163 31.15 16.14 20.96
N THR A 164 31.52 16.18 22.25
CA THR A 164 30.60 16.00 23.37
C THR A 164 29.94 17.32 23.74
N LEU A 165 28.63 17.30 23.95
CA LEU A 165 27.89 18.48 24.43
C LEU A 165 28.14 18.72 25.91
N SER A 166 28.33 19.99 26.27
CA SER A 166 28.36 20.39 27.69
C SER A 166 26.95 20.37 28.29
N GLU A 167 26.84 20.38 29.62
CA GLU A 167 25.53 20.37 30.30
C GLU A 167 24.62 21.52 29.83
N ASP A 168 25.15 22.75 29.71
CA ASP A 168 24.39 23.90 29.22
C ASP A 168 23.84 23.69 27.79
N GLN A 169 24.56 22.94 26.95
CA GLN A 169 24.16 22.63 25.58
C GLN A 169 23.15 21.47 25.54
N LEU A 170 23.29 20.50 26.44
CA LEU A 170 22.30 19.44 26.64
C LEU A 170 20.98 20.03 27.13
N GLU A 171 20.99 21.00 28.04
CA GLU A 171 19.77 21.64 28.52
C GLU A 171 19.07 22.41 27.40
N ALA A 172 19.82 23.18 26.59
CA ALA A 172 19.26 23.83 25.41
C ALA A 172 18.68 22.83 24.40
N LEU A 173 19.31 21.66 24.24
CA LEU A 173 18.79 20.59 23.40
C LEU A 173 17.51 19.97 23.99
N ARG A 174 17.44 19.74 25.31
CA ARG A 174 16.26 19.23 26.01
C ARG A 174 15.08 20.20 25.90
N ASP A 175 15.33 21.50 26.00
CA ASP A 175 14.31 22.54 25.87
C ASP A 175 13.60 22.46 24.51
N VAL A 176 14.36 22.33 23.41
CA VAL A 176 13.75 22.17 22.08
C VAL A 176 13.13 20.79 21.87
N CYS A 177 13.64 19.75 22.54
CA CYS A 177 13.01 18.45 22.55
C CYS A 177 11.62 18.49 23.24
N HIS A 178 11.38 19.48 24.10
CA HIS A 178 10.17 19.61 24.92
C HIS A 178 9.20 20.68 24.39
N SER A 179 9.66 21.66 23.61
CA SER A 179 8.82 22.77 23.14
C SER A 179 7.68 22.35 22.20
N ASP A 180 7.82 21.23 21.48
CA ASP A 180 6.75 20.68 20.61
C ASP A 180 5.94 19.56 21.27
N SER A 181 6.18 19.28 22.56
CA SER A 181 5.36 18.35 23.30
C SER A 181 4.06 19.00 23.77
N GLY A 182 3.12 19.15 22.82
CA GLY A 182 1.71 18.98 23.14
C GLY A 182 1.52 17.62 23.81
N SER A 183 1.61 17.60 25.14
CA SER A 183 1.27 16.53 26.08
C SER A 183 1.50 15.09 25.60
N ASP A 184 2.62 14.48 25.99
CA ASP A 184 2.63 13.31 26.88
C ASP A 184 4.08 12.86 27.09
N SER A 185 4.70 13.31 28.18
CA SER A 185 5.98 12.80 28.64
C SER A 185 5.78 11.94 29.88
N THR A 186 5.90 10.63 29.70
CA THR A 186 6.66 9.76 30.59
C THR A 186 7.16 8.58 29.76
N ARG A 187 8.49 8.40 29.71
CA ARG A 187 9.15 7.33 28.99
C ARG A 187 10.09 6.63 29.96
N THR A 188 9.68 5.45 30.41
CA THR A 188 10.45 4.22 30.70
C THR A 188 9.51 3.27 31.44
N GLU A 189 9.56 1.99 31.07
CA GLU A 189 8.48 0.99 31.15
C GLU A 189 7.48 1.13 29.99
N TYR A 190 7.19 0.02 29.30
CA TYR A 190 5.97 -0.15 28.51
C TYR A 190 4.86 0.64 29.18
N GLY A 191 4.34 1.73 28.61
CA GLY A 191 3.64 2.76 29.39
C GLY A 191 2.43 2.21 30.14
N ASN A 192 2.61 1.60 31.31
CA ASN A 192 1.70 0.78 32.10
C ASN A 192 0.67 -0.13 31.38
N THR A 193 0.64 -0.18 30.06
CA THR A 193 -0.25 -1.00 29.25
C THR A 193 0.55 -2.15 28.69
N ARG A 194 0.35 -3.29 29.34
CA ARG A 194 0.75 -4.61 28.88
C ARG A 194 0.44 -4.77 27.39
N VAL A 195 1.47 -5.06 26.60
CA VAL A 195 1.35 -5.55 25.21
C VAL A 195 1.49 -7.05 25.25
N ASP A 196 0.62 -7.76 24.55
CA ASP A 196 0.72 -9.22 24.46
C ASP A 196 1.55 -9.59 23.24
N LEU A 197 2.53 -10.48 23.42
CA LEU A 197 3.36 -11.00 22.33
C LEU A 197 2.49 -11.77 21.31
N PRO A 198 2.90 -11.80 20.03
CA PRO A 198 2.20 -12.57 19.02
C PRO A 198 2.21 -14.07 19.33
N ASP A 199 1.18 -14.78 18.88
CA ASP A 199 1.23 -16.23 18.72
C ASP A 199 2.13 -16.52 17.51
N GLU A 200 3.38 -16.87 17.77
CA GLU A 200 4.39 -17.07 16.71
C GLU A 200 4.01 -18.18 15.72
N THR A 201 3.27 -19.20 16.16
CA THR A 201 2.85 -20.27 15.24
C THR A 201 1.82 -19.75 14.23
N VAL A 202 0.87 -18.94 14.70
CA VAL A 202 -0.13 -18.30 13.83
C VAL A 202 0.51 -17.26 12.94
N ALA A 203 1.45 -16.47 13.48
CA ALA A 203 2.16 -15.47 12.70
C ALA A 203 3.01 -16.12 11.59
N ASP A 204 3.65 -17.27 11.84
CA ASP A 204 4.39 -18.04 10.81
C ASP A 204 3.46 -18.53 9.70
N GLU A 205 2.30 -19.10 10.05
CA GLU A 205 1.33 -19.57 9.07
C GLU A 205 0.79 -18.42 8.23
N GLY A 206 0.41 -17.31 8.88
CA GLY A 206 -0.12 -16.14 8.21
C GLY A 206 0.90 -15.46 7.30
N GLU A 207 2.14 -15.29 7.75
CA GLU A 207 3.23 -14.72 6.95
C GLU A 207 3.54 -15.61 5.74
N LYS A 208 3.54 -16.94 5.92
CA LYS A 208 3.72 -17.88 4.81
C LYS A 208 2.62 -17.72 3.76
N TYR A 209 1.36 -17.62 4.17
CA TYR A 209 0.24 -17.39 3.25
C TYR A 209 0.40 -16.06 2.49
N LEU A 210 0.70 -14.96 3.20
CA LEU A 210 0.90 -13.63 2.61
C LEU A 210 2.01 -13.65 1.54
N CYS A 211 3.13 -14.28 1.86
CA CYS A 211 4.29 -14.36 0.96
C CYS A 211 4.15 -15.40 -0.17
N THR A 212 3.08 -16.21 -0.19
CA THR A 212 2.91 -17.27 -1.20
C THR A 212 1.57 -17.16 -1.92
N ASP A 213 0.51 -17.71 -1.34
CA ASP A 213 -0.77 -17.85 -2.02
C ASP A 213 -1.50 -16.51 -2.18
N PHE A 214 -1.39 -15.61 -1.20
CA PHE A 214 -1.90 -14.25 -1.37
C PHE A 214 -1.14 -13.52 -2.48
N ALA A 215 0.19 -13.54 -2.45
CA ALA A 215 1.02 -12.91 -3.47
C ALA A 215 0.77 -13.43 -4.91
N ARG A 216 0.34 -14.68 -5.05
CA ARG A 216 -0.05 -15.25 -6.36
C ARG A 216 -1.43 -14.79 -6.84
N ARG A 217 -2.31 -14.39 -5.93
CA ARG A 217 -3.73 -14.07 -6.20
C ARG A 217 -4.06 -12.59 -6.07
N ALA A 218 -3.14 -11.79 -5.56
CA ALA A 218 -3.18 -10.35 -5.52
C ALA A 218 -2.25 -9.75 -6.59
N THR A 219 -2.39 -8.46 -6.88
CA THR A 219 -1.40 -7.76 -7.70
C THR A 219 -0.13 -7.49 -6.90
N GLU A 220 1.00 -7.37 -7.58
CA GLU A 220 2.30 -7.04 -6.96
C GLU A 220 2.20 -5.81 -6.06
N LEU A 221 1.54 -4.77 -6.56
CA LEU A 221 1.30 -3.53 -5.84
C LEU A 221 0.46 -3.70 -4.57
N ALA A 222 -0.52 -4.61 -4.54
CA ALA A 222 -1.29 -4.89 -3.32
C ALA A 222 -0.43 -5.61 -2.27
N VAL A 223 0.47 -6.50 -2.71
CA VAL A 223 1.43 -7.18 -1.83
C VAL A 223 2.43 -6.17 -1.25
N GLU A 224 2.97 -5.29 -2.09
CA GLU A 224 3.91 -4.26 -1.66
C GLU A 224 3.31 -3.32 -0.62
N ASP A 225 2.05 -2.90 -0.78
CA ASP A 225 1.36 -2.06 0.20
C ASP A 225 1.24 -2.71 1.57
N VAL A 226 0.82 -3.97 1.60
CA VAL A 226 0.68 -4.72 2.85
C VAL A 226 2.03 -4.79 3.54
N MET A 227 3.08 -5.12 2.78
CA MET A 227 4.42 -5.26 3.34
C MET A 227 5.02 -3.92 3.76
N ASP A 228 4.77 -2.84 3.04
CA ASP A 228 5.22 -1.48 3.42
C ASP A 228 4.55 -1.05 4.72
N LEU A 229 3.21 -1.15 4.83
CA LEU A 229 2.48 -0.83 6.07
C LEU A 229 2.94 -1.68 7.26
N LEU A 230 3.14 -2.98 7.06
CA LEU A 230 3.67 -3.88 8.09
C LEU A 230 5.06 -3.45 8.56
N ARG A 231 5.93 -2.99 7.64
CA ARG A 231 7.28 -2.47 7.93
C ARG A 231 7.32 -1.03 8.42
N GLY A 232 6.16 -0.42 8.69
CA GLY A 232 6.07 0.94 9.24
C GLY A 232 6.06 2.04 8.18
N GLY A 233 5.88 1.68 6.91
CA GLY A 233 5.60 2.62 5.84
C GLY A 233 4.14 3.10 5.84
N THR A 234 3.66 3.50 4.67
CA THR A 234 2.29 4.05 4.49
C THR A 234 1.51 3.34 3.38
N GLY A 235 2.12 2.37 2.69
CA GLY A 235 1.66 1.89 1.40
C GLY A 235 1.49 3.05 0.41
N SER A 236 0.57 2.87 -0.53
CA SER A 236 0.14 3.88 -1.50
C SER A 236 -0.65 5.05 -0.89
N TYR A 237 -0.90 5.05 0.42
CA TYR A 237 -1.79 6.02 1.04
C TYR A 237 -1.02 7.27 1.46
N GLU A 238 -1.61 8.44 1.21
CA GLU A 238 -1.15 9.71 1.76
C GLU A 238 -1.53 9.83 3.24
N LEU A 239 -0.91 9.00 4.09
CA LEU A 239 -1.18 8.98 5.55
C LEU A 239 -0.40 10.07 6.27
N ARG A 240 -0.56 11.32 5.84
CA ARG A 240 0.02 12.47 6.53
C ARG A 240 -0.94 12.98 7.61
N ARG A 241 -0.39 13.48 8.71
CA ARG A 241 -1.16 14.23 9.70
C ARG A 241 -1.64 15.56 9.12
N ASP A 242 -2.72 16.09 9.67
CA ASP A 242 -3.27 17.41 9.30
C ASP A 242 -2.26 18.55 9.48
N ASP A 243 -1.29 18.37 10.39
CA ASP A 243 -0.20 19.31 10.66
C ASP A 243 0.99 19.17 9.68
N GLU A 244 0.91 18.26 8.70
CA GLU A 244 1.96 17.88 7.75
C GLU A 244 3.25 17.32 8.39
N THR A 245 3.29 17.17 9.73
CA THR A 245 4.45 16.70 10.49
C THR A 245 4.34 15.20 10.78
N GLY A 246 4.58 14.39 9.74
CA GLY A 246 4.74 12.95 9.86
C GLY A 246 3.48 12.12 9.57
N ILE A 247 3.49 10.87 10.03
CA ILE A 247 2.52 9.85 9.62
C ILE A 247 1.33 9.82 10.58
N ASP A 248 0.10 9.74 10.07
CA ASP A 248 -1.04 9.33 10.89
C ASP A 248 -0.93 7.84 11.21
N GLN A 249 -0.24 7.55 12.31
CA GLN A 249 0.00 6.18 12.77
C GLN A 249 -1.31 5.42 13.05
N SER A 250 -2.41 6.13 13.36
CA SER A 250 -3.71 5.47 13.60
C SER A 250 -4.30 4.94 12.31
N ALA A 251 -4.28 5.77 11.27
CA ALA A 251 -4.72 5.37 9.94
C ALA A 251 -3.81 4.26 9.37
N ALA A 252 -2.49 4.37 9.55
CA ALA A 252 -1.55 3.36 9.11
C ALA A 252 -1.80 1.99 9.77
N ASP A 253 -1.93 1.97 11.10
CA ASP A 253 -2.23 0.74 11.84
C ASP A 253 -3.63 0.19 11.45
N TYR A 254 -4.65 1.05 11.26
CA TYR A 254 -5.98 0.64 10.77
C TYR A 254 -5.91 -0.03 9.39
N TYR A 255 -5.24 0.59 8.41
CA TYR A 255 -5.17 0.05 7.05
C TYR A 255 -4.36 -1.25 6.99
N ALA A 256 -3.26 -1.35 7.76
CA ALA A 256 -2.52 -2.60 7.88
C ALA A 256 -3.43 -3.74 8.37
N LEU A 257 -4.22 -3.48 9.42
CA LEU A 257 -5.17 -4.46 9.97
C LEU A 257 -6.31 -4.77 8.99
N GLU A 258 -6.89 -3.77 8.31
CA GLU A 258 -7.93 -3.93 7.29
C GLU A 258 -7.46 -4.83 6.14
N MET A 259 -6.23 -4.61 5.67
CA MET A 259 -5.67 -5.40 4.56
C MET A 259 -5.40 -6.84 4.96
N LEU A 260 -4.76 -7.06 6.12
CA LEU A 260 -4.51 -8.40 6.65
C LEU A 260 -5.81 -9.16 6.88
N TYR A 261 -6.80 -8.50 7.48
CA TYR A 261 -8.09 -9.12 7.77
C TYR A 261 -8.78 -9.60 6.49
N GLY A 262 -8.83 -8.75 5.46
CA GLY A 262 -9.34 -9.17 4.16
C GLY A 262 -8.51 -10.27 3.52
N ALA A 263 -7.18 -10.28 3.68
CA ALA A 263 -6.31 -11.31 3.13
C ALA A 263 -6.62 -12.69 3.74
N PHE A 264 -6.84 -12.76 5.05
CA PHE A 264 -7.19 -14.01 5.74
C PHE A 264 -8.65 -14.42 5.52
N GLN A 265 -9.59 -13.49 5.43
CA GLN A 265 -10.95 -13.83 4.95
C GLN A 265 -10.91 -14.40 3.53
N PHE A 266 -10.07 -13.85 2.66
CA PHE A 266 -9.88 -14.33 1.30
C PHE A 266 -9.18 -15.70 1.21
N GLU A 267 -8.41 -16.07 2.24
CA GLU A 267 -7.91 -17.44 2.43
C GLU A 267 -9.04 -18.42 2.76
N GLY A 268 -10.17 -17.93 3.27
CA GLY A 268 -11.30 -18.72 3.75
C GLY A 268 -11.32 -18.90 5.26
N LYS A 269 -10.55 -18.11 6.03
CA LYS A 269 -10.69 -18.07 7.49
C LYS A 269 -12.03 -17.41 7.85
N ASP A 270 -12.67 -17.89 8.91
CA ASP A 270 -13.85 -17.22 9.46
C ASP A 270 -13.46 -15.90 10.16
N GLU A 271 -14.43 -15.14 10.66
CA GLU A 271 -14.18 -13.82 11.25
C GLU A 271 -13.23 -13.88 12.46
N ASP A 272 -13.34 -14.92 13.30
CA ASP A 272 -12.54 -15.06 14.51
C ASP A 272 -11.10 -15.49 14.18
N ASP A 273 -10.94 -16.44 13.26
CA ASP A 273 -9.62 -16.86 12.79
C ASP A 273 -8.94 -15.74 11.98
N ALA A 274 -9.65 -15.05 11.08
CA ALA A 274 -9.10 -13.91 10.35
C ALA A 274 -8.60 -12.81 11.30
N ARG A 275 -9.38 -12.50 12.34
CA ARG A 275 -8.96 -11.57 13.40
C ARG A 275 -7.69 -12.05 14.11
N ARG A 276 -7.66 -13.31 14.50
CA ARG A 276 -6.52 -13.92 15.21
C ARG A 276 -5.24 -13.87 14.38
N PHE A 277 -5.32 -14.25 13.11
CA PHE A 277 -4.19 -14.21 12.17
C PHE A 277 -3.71 -12.78 11.92
N THR A 278 -4.63 -11.84 11.69
CA THR A 278 -4.33 -10.42 11.53
C THR A 278 -3.54 -9.87 12.71
N LEU A 279 -4.01 -10.10 13.93
CA LEU A 279 -3.34 -9.62 15.14
C LEU A 279 -1.96 -10.28 15.30
N ALA A 280 -1.83 -11.58 15.08
CA ALA A 280 -0.55 -12.29 15.23
C ALA A 280 0.52 -11.76 14.26
N VAL A 281 0.19 -11.64 12.97
CA VAL A 281 1.12 -11.11 11.96
C VAL A 281 1.45 -9.65 12.21
N PHE A 282 0.43 -8.81 12.46
CA PHE A 282 0.64 -7.38 12.72
C PHE A 282 1.58 -7.15 13.90
N LYS A 283 1.34 -7.84 15.02
CA LYS A 283 2.18 -7.74 16.23
C LYS A 283 3.62 -8.15 15.97
N ARG A 284 3.85 -9.27 15.27
CA ARG A 284 5.21 -9.72 14.89
C ARG A 284 5.94 -8.62 14.11
N TYR A 285 5.28 -8.06 13.09
CA TYR A 285 5.91 -7.02 12.27
C TYR A 285 6.14 -5.72 13.01
N CYS A 286 5.25 -5.30 13.92
CA CYS A 286 5.51 -4.15 14.78
C CYS A 286 6.65 -4.38 15.77
N ILE A 287 6.84 -5.61 16.26
CA ILE A 287 7.99 -5.94 17.13
C ILE A 287 9.30 -5.91 16.35
N LYS A 288 9.30 -6.44 15.11
CA LYS A 288 10.47 -6.45 14.22
C LYS A 288 10.78 -5.08 13.61
N ASN A 289 9.76 -4.23 13.39
CA ASN A 289 9.88 -2.90 12.80
C ASN A 289 9.26 -1.90 13.78
N ARG A 290 9.98 -1.68 14.88
CA ARG A 290 9.47 -0.93 16.05
C ARG A 290 9.17 0.52 15.76
N PHE A 291 9.75 1.06 14.69
CA PHE A 291 9.61 2.43 14.25
C PHE A 291 8.92 2.47 12.89
N ASP A 292 8.12 3.52 12.66
CA ASP A 292 7.63 3.83 11.32
C ASP A 292 8.73 4.47 10.45
N LYS A 293 8.48 4.68 9.16
CA LYS A 293 9.45 5.28 8.24
C LYS A 293 9.81 6.73 8.58
N ALA A 294 8.99 7.39 9.41
CA ALA A 294 9.28 8.70 9.99
C ALA A 294 10.01 8.57 11.34
N GLY A 295 10.46 7.36 11.70
CA GLY A 295 11.21 6.95 12.89
C GLY A 295 10.48 7.17 14.23
N ASN A 296 9.14 7.25 14.20
CA ASN A 296 8.35 7.27 15.43
C ASN A 296 8.06 5.84 15.86
N LEU A 297 8.10 5.57 17.17
CA LEU A 297 7.70 4.27 17.71
C LEU A 297 6.26 3.95 17.27
N ARG A 298 6.02 2.72 16.79
CA ARG A 298 4.68 2.25 16.36
C ARG A 298 3.65 2.51 17.45
N LYS A 299 2.47 3.00 17.06
CA LYS A 299 1.48 3.52 18.00
C LYS A 299 0.96 2.46 18.95
N TRP A 300 0.78 1.21 18.50
CA TRP A 300 0.47 0.08 19.38
C TRP A 300 1.52 -0.16 20.47
N LEU A 301 2.81 -0.14 20.15
CA LEU A 301 3.88 -0.29 21.14
C LEU A 301 3.86 0.82 22.20
N ARG A 302 3.34 2.00 21.85
CA ARG A 302 3.18 3.15 22.76
C ARG A 302 1.87 3.14 23.55
N LYS A 303 0.75 2.76 22.93
CA LYS A 303 -0.61 2.85 23.50
C LYS A 303 -1.13 1.53 24.07
N GLY A 304 -0.43 0.42 23.83
CA GLY A 304 -0.69 -0.89 24.42
C GLY A 304 -1.80 -1.70 23.74
N GLU A 305 -2.07 -2.89 24.31
CA GLU A 305 -2.96 -3.90 23.72
C GLU A 305 -4.38 -3.40 23.48
N ARG A 306 -4.94 -2.62 24.42
CA ARG A 306 -6.30 -2.09 24.30
C ARG A 306 -6.48 -1.27 23.02
N TYR A 307 -5.51 -0.44 22.66
CA TYR A 307 -5.56 0.35 21.43
C TYR A 307 -5.63 -0.54 20.18
N LEU A 308 -4.80 -1.59 20.14
CA LEU A 308 -4.78 -2.51 19.00
C LEU A 308 -6.10 -3.27 18.85
N LEU A 309 -6.67 -3.74 19.96
CA LEU A 309 -7.97 -4.41 19.94
C LEU A 309 -9.09 -3.45 19.50
N GLU A 310 -9.08 -2.20 19.95
CA GLU A 310 -10.03 -1.17 19.50
C GLU A 310 -9.90 -0.88 17.99
N GLN A 311 -8.68 -0.87 17.43
CA GLN A 311 -8.48 -0.75 15.98
C GLN A 311 -9.03 -1.96 15.23
N MET A 312 -8.75 -3.17 15.71
CA MET A 312 -9.24 -4.40 15.10
C MET A 312 -10.77 -4.52 15.16
N ASP A 313 -11.40 -4.10 16.27
CA ASP A 313 -12.86 -4.03 16.39
C ASP A 313 -13.45 -3.06 15.35
N ALA A 314 -12.81 -1.90 15.17
CA ALA A 314 -13.22 -0.93 14.16
C ALA A 314 -13.08 -1.49 12.73
N VAL A 315 -12.02 -2.25 12.45
CA VAL A 315 -11.85 -2.96 11.16
C VAL A 315 -12.98 -3.94 10.95
N GLN A 316 -13.24 -4.87 11.88
CA GLN A 316 -14.32 -5.86 11.71
C GLN A 316 -15.69 -5.21 11.50
N GLN A 317 -15.99 -4.14 12.24
CA GLN A 317 -17.28 -3.44 12.13
C GLN A 317 -17.47 -2.74 10.78
N LYS A 318 -16.37 -2.22 10.18
CA LYS A 318 -16.41 -1.37 8.99
C LYS A 318 -15.87 -2.06 7.75
N PHE A 319 -15.48 -3.32 7.85
CA PHE A 319 -14.85 -4.06 6.76
C PHE A 319 -15.82 -4.19 5.58
N ASP A 320 -15.39 -3.66 4.44
CA ASP A 320 -16.12 -3.73 3.18
C ASP A 320 -15.33 -4.65 2.25
N ILE A 321 -15.79 -5.90 2.13
CA ILE A 321 -15.16 -6.91 1.29
C ILE A 321 -15.10 -6.49 -0.18
N GLY A 322 -16.09 -5.73 -0.66
CA GLY A 322 -16.11 -5.20 -2.02
C GLY A 322 -15.00 -4.17 -2.23
N LYS A 323 -14.85 -3.21 -1.31
CA LYS A 323 -13.75 -2.22 -1.32
C LYS A 323 -12.39 -2.90 -1.25
N TRP A 324 -12.24 -3.86 -0.34
CA TRP A 324 -10.99 -4.60 -0.17
C TRP A 324 -10.63 -5.41 -1.42
N THR A 325 -11.60 -6.12 -2.01
CA THR A 325 -11.36 -6.92 -3.22
C THR A 325 -10.97 -6.05 -4.42
N ARG A 326 -11.58 -4.86 -4.54
CA ARG A 326 -11.16 -3.85 -5.53
C ARG A 326 -9.72 -3.40 -5.30
N TRP A 327 -9.34 -3.11 -4.05
CA TRP A 327 -7.97 -2.74 -3.71
C TRP A 327 -6.97 -3.85 -4.06
N LYS A 328 -7.26 -5.12 -3.72
CA LYS A 328 -6.39 -6.28 -4.01
C LYS A 328 -6.07 -6.42 -5.51
N ARG A 329 -7.00 -5.98 -6.37
CA ARG A 329 -6.92 -6.11 -7.83
C ARG A 329 -6.32 -4.88 -8.54
N ARG A 330 -5.94 -3.83 -7.81
CA ARG A 330 -5.44 -2.58 -8.41
C ARG A 330 -4.09 -2.77 -9.11
N LYS A 331 -3.84 -2.01 -10.17
CA LYS A 331 -2.60 -2.09 -10.97
C LYS A 331 -1.72 -0.83 -10.91
N ASN A 332 -2.15 0.25 -10.23
CA ASN A 332 -1.49 1.57 -10.27
C ASN A 332 -1.23 2.12 -8.86
N GLU A 333 -0.03 2.71 -8.66
CA GLU A 333 0.57 3.11 -7.36
C GLU A 333 -0.21 4.17 -6.60
N ASP A 334 -0.83 5.15 -7.25
CA ASP A 334 -1.60 6.23 -6.60
C ASP A 334 -2.94 5.74 -5.99
N GLY A 335 -3.10 4.42 -5.88
CA GLY A 335 -4.38 3.76 -5.95
C GLY A 335 -5.01 3.93 -7.33
N PHE A 336 -6.29 3.55 -7.41
CA PHE A 336 -7.23 3.84 -8.49
C PHE A 336 -6.67 4.72 -9.62
N ASP A 337 -6.44 4.16 -10.82
CA ASP A 337 -6.41 5.05 -11.97
C ASP A 337 -7.75 5.78 -11.95
N VAL A 338 -7.72 7.10 -11.88
CA VAL A 338 -8.92 7.89 -12.01
C VAL A 338 -9.61 7.56 -13.34
N ASN A 339 -8.93 6.91 -14.31
CA ASN A 339 -9.49 6.29 -15.51
C ASN A 339 -9.97 4.83 -15.34
N ASP A 340 -9.45 4.02 -14.42
CA ASP A 340 -10.02 2.69 -14.06
C ASP A 340 -11.43 2.84 -13.46
N ASN A 341 -11.68 3.99 -12.82
CA ASN A 341 -12.96 4.42 -12.28
C ASN A 341 -13.52 5.73 -12.89
N ARG A 342 -12.92 6.31 -13.94
CA ARG A 342 -13.70 7.25 -14.75
C ARG A 342 -14.73 6.38 -15.44
N PRO A 343 -16.00 6.78 -15.44
CA PRO A 343 -16.93 6.18 -16.37
C PRO A 343 -16.25 6.24 -17.74
N TRP A 344 -16.34 5.17 -18.53
CA TRP A 344 -16.22 5.40 -19.96
C TRP A 344 -17.21 6.52 -20.26
N ILE A 345 -16.71 7.71 -20.54
CA ILE A 345 -17.60 8.80 -20.95
C ILE A 345 -18.06 8.45 -22.36
N ASP A 346 -17.23 7.70 -23.10
CA ASP A 346 -17.56 7.21 -24.42
C ASP A 346 -16.79 5.91 -24.77
N PRO A 347 -17.51 4.80 -25.03
CA PRO A 347 -16.90 3.57 -25.51
C PRO A 347 -16.06 3.66 -26.79
N THR A 348 -16.24 4.74 -27.54
CA THR A 348 -15.50 5.03 -28.76
C THR A 348 -14.22 5.84 -28.51
N VAL A 349 -14.00 6.34 -27.28
CA VAL A 349 -12.86 7.18 -26.88
C VAL A 349 -11.88 6.45 -25.96
N ASP A 350 -12.37 5.61 -25.05
CA ASP A 350 -11.58 5.15 -23.88
C ASP A 350 -10.81 3.81 -24.08
N GLY A 351 -10.88 3.18 -25.26
CA GLY A 351 -10.00 2.04 -25.61
C GLY A 351 -10.46 0.66 -25.11
N SER A 352 -10.44 0.35 -23.80
CA SER A 352 -10.89 -0.92 -23.17
C SER A 352 -11.62 -0.74 -21.81
N PRO A 353 -12.68 -1.51 -21.49
CA PRO A 353 -13.31 -1.49 -20.15
C PRO A 353 -12.33 -2.02 -19.08
N SER A 354 -12.52 -1.63 -17.82
CA SER A 354 -11.70 -2.15 -16.71
C SER A 354 -12.04 -3.62 -16.42
N ASP A 355 -11.07 -4.37 -15.92
CA ASP A 355 -11.23 -5.81 -15.59
C ASP A 355 -12.45 -6.04 -14.66
N ILE A 356 -12.68 -5.16 -13.69
CA ILE A 356 -13.84 -5.23 -12.78
C ILE A 356 -15.17 -5.06 -13.54
N THR A 357 -15.20 -4.18 -14.55
CA THR A 357 -16.39 -3.99 -15.39
C THR A 357 -16.64 -5.22 -16.24
N GLU A 358 -15.59 -5.80 -16.83
CA GLU A 358 -15.69 -7.05 -17.60
C GLU A 358 -16.21 -8.19 -16.70
N ASP A 359 -15.60 -8.38 -15.53
CA ASP A 359 -16.02 -9.39 -14.55
C ASP A 359 -17.48 -9.17 -14.11
N THR A 360 -17.90 -7.92 -13.88
CA THR A 360 -19.29 -7.60 -13.49
C THR A 360 -20.27 -8.02 -14.59
N VAL A 361 -19.93 -7.78 -15.86
CA VAL A 361 -20.74 -8.20 -17.01
C VAL A 361 -20.75 -9.72 -17.15
N ILE A 362 -19.60 -10.37 -16.98
CA ILE A 362 -19.48 -11.82 -17.12
C ILE A 362 -20.21 -12.54 -15.98
N VAL A 363 -20.13 -12.06 -14.74
CA VAL A 363 -20.94 -12.55 -13.61
C VAL A 363 -22.42 -12.40 -13.91
N SER A 364 -22.83 -11.22 -14.37
CA SER A 364 -24.23 -10.96 -14.73
C SER A 364 -24.72 -11.93 -15.78
N LEU A 365 -23.86 -12.24 -16.76
CA LEU A 365 -24.13 -13.18 -17.82
C LEU A 365 -24.29 -14.61 -17.28
N HIS A 366 -23.33 -15.11 -16.51
CA HIS A 366 -23.40 -16.44 -15.90
C HIS A 366 -24.59 -16.60 -14.98
N TYR A 367 -24.89 -15.59 -14.16
CA TYR A 367 -26.03 -15.62 -13.26
C TYR A 367 -27.38 -15.68 -14.01
N LEU A 368 -27.47 -14.99 -15.15
CA LEU A 368 -28.70 -14.96 -15.95
C LEU A 368 -28.85 -16.19 -16.88
N THR A 369 -27.80 -16.98 -17.09
CA THR A 369 -27.79 -18.12 -18.04
C THR A 369 -27.60 -19.49 -17.41
N SER A 370 -27.10 -19.55 -16.17
CA SER A 370 -26.80 -20.79 -15.46
C SER A 370 -27.53 -20.86 -14.12
N ASP A 371 -27.63 -22.06 -13.56
CA ASP A 371 -28.16 -22.30 -12.22
C ASP A 371 -27.11 -22.05 -11.10
N ALA A 372 -25.99 -21.39 -11.43
CA ALA A 372 -24.96 -21.08 -10.45
C ALA A 372 -25.49 -20.12 -9.37
N SER A 373 -25.21 -20.44 -8.11
CA SER A 373 -25.56 -19.53 -7.02
C SER A 373 -24.72 -18.25 -7.08
N LEU A 374 -25.27 -17.14 -6.56
CA LEU A 374 -24.52 -15.90 -6.42
C LEU A 374 -23.25 -16.09 -5.60
N GLU A 375 -23.26 -16.97 -4.61
CA GLU A 375 -22.09 -17.27 -3.79
C GLU A 375 -20.94 -17.87 -4.63
N VAL A 376 -21.25 -18.85 -5.49
CA VAL A 376 -20.25 -19.46 -6.39
C VAL A 376 -19.71 -18.44 -7.37
N LEU A 377 -20.57 -17.59 -7.94
CA LEU A 377 -20.14 -16.56 -8.91
C LEU A 377 -19.35 -15.44 -8.23
N ALA A 378 -19.74 -15.01 -7.04
CA ALA A 378 -19.01 -14.04 -6.24
C ALA A 378 -17.60 -14.55 -5.94
N GLN A 379 -17.46 -15.84 -5.61
CA GLN A 379 -16.17 -16.47 -5.37
C GLN A 379 -15.35 -16.62 -6.65
N LEU A 380 -15.96 -17.07 -7.75
CA LEU A 380 -15.28 -17.34 -9.01
C LEU A 380 -14.69 -16.07 -9.64
N TYR A 381 -15.45 -14.98 -9.60
CA TYR A 381 -15.05 -13.71 -10.19
C TYR A 381 -14.51 -12.72 -9.16
N GLU A 382 -14.45 -13.11 -7.89
CA GLU A 382 -14.08 -12.26 -6.74
C GLU A 382 -14.80 -10.90 -6.84
N ILE A 383 -16.13 -10.93 -6.96
CA ILE A 383 -16.99 -9.74 -6.95
C ILE A 383 -17.93 -9.84 -5.77
N ASP A 384 -18.10 -8.73 -5.05
CA ASP A 384 -19.16 -8.60 -4.06
C ASP A 384 -20.54 -8.53 -4.75
N LEU A 385 -21.32 -9.59 -4.59
CA LEU A 385 -22.69 -9.69 -5.09
C LEU A 385 -23.75 -9.52 -4.00
N SER A 386 -23.37 -9.02 -2.81
CA SER A 386 -24.31 -8.79 -1.70
C SER A 386 -25.42 -7.79 -2.06
N ALA A 387 -25.13 -6.84 -2.95
CA ALA A 387 -26.09 -5.88 -3.49
C ALA A 387 -26.97 -6.44 -4.64
N ALA A 388 -26.69 -7.65 -5.13
CA ALA A 388 -27.43 -8.24 -6.24
C ALA A 388 -28.87 -8.56 -5.85
N PRO A 389 -29.86 -8.25 -6.70
CA PRO A 389 -31.26 -8.56 -6.38
C PRO A 389 -31.49 -10.07 -6.36
N PRO A 390 -32.39 -10.57 -5.49
CA PRO A 390 -32.79 -11.97 -5.54
C PRO A 390 -33.35 -12.33 -6.92
N VAL A 391 -32.98 -13.52 -7.39
CA VAL A 391 -33.24 -14.15 -8.71
C VAL A 391 -34.60 -13.77 -9.31
N GLY A 392 -35.66 -13.70 -8.50
CA GLY A 392 -37.03 -13.47 -8.98
C GLY A 392 -37.33 -12.15 -9.70
N LYS A 393 -36.51 -11.08 -9.59
CA LYS A 393 -36.84 -9.75 -10.19
C LYS A 393 -36.13 -9.44 -11.52
N CYS A 394 -35.08 -10.17 -11.88
CA CYS A 394 -34.22 -9.87 -13.03
C CYS A 394 -34.14 -10.99 -14.05
N VAL A 395 -34.62 -12.17 -13.71
CA VAL A 395 -34.57 -13.32 -14.60
C VAL A 395 -35.73 -13.24 -15.60
N PRO A 396 -35.48 -13.59 -16.88
CA PRO A 396 -36.53 -13.72 -17.89
C PRO A 396 -37.72 -14.52 -17.34
N PRO A 397 -38.97 -14.22 -17.76
CA PRO A 397 -40.20 -14.73 -17.14
C PRO A 397 -40.29 -16.27 -16.96
N SER A 398 -39.49 -17.06 -17.67
CA SER A 398 -39.64 -18.51 -17.74
C SER A 398 -38.93 -19.32 -16.64
N ASN A 399 -37.88 -18.79 -16.01
CA ASN A 399 -37.17 -19.48 -14.92
C ASN A 399 -37.88 -19.38 -13.55
N ARG A 400 -39.05 -18.73 -13.49
CA ARG A 400 -39.91 -18.73 -12.30
C ARG A 400 -40.67 -20.04 -12.22
N SER A 401 -40.01 -21.10 -11.76
CA SER A 401 -40.59 -22.34 -11.22
C SER A 401 -42.02 -22.65 -11.74
N MET A 402 -42.14 -22.92 -13.04
CA MET A 402 -43.39 -23.44 -13.58
C MET A 402 -43.48 -24.92 -13.22
N GLY A 403 -44.66 -25.31 -12.72
CA GLY A 403 -44.97 -26.70 -12.41
C GLY A 403 -44.78 -27.63 -13.61
N PRO A 404 -44.73 -28.95 -13.37
CA PRO A 404 -44.19 -29.96 -14.28
C PRO A 404 -44.96 -30.23 -15.60
N GLU A 405 -45.82 -29.32 -16.09
CA GLU A 405 -46.76 -29.64 -17.19
C GLU A 405 -46.69 -28.78 -18.47
N SER A 406 -45.77 -27.81 -18.61
CA SER A 406 -45.63 -27.06 -19.89
C SER A 406 -44.36 -27.44 -20.67
N VAL A 407 -44.44 -28.53 -21.44
CA VAL A 407 -43.41 -28.98 -22.40
C VAL A 407 -43.58 -28.26 -23.74
N GLN A 408 -43.52 -26.93 -23.74
CA GLN A 408 -43.37 -26.15 -24.96
C GLN A 408 -42.08 -25.35 -24.84
N GLY A 409 -41.12 -25.69 -25.72
CA GLY A 409 -39.71 -25.31 -25.66
C GLY A 409 -39.50 -23.87 -25.19
N ASP A 410 -38.84 -23.75 -24.04
CA ASP A 410 -38.59 -22.48 -23.41
C ASP A 410 -37.48 -21.74 -24.16
N THR A 411 -37.89 -20.96 -25.15
CA THR A 411 -36.99 -20.12 -25.97
C THR A 411 -36.35 -18.98 -25.16
N SER A 412 -36.61 -18.84 -23.85
CA SER A 412 -36.22 -17.69 -23.02
C SER A 412 -34.94 -17.90 -22.19
N ARG A 413 -34.14 -18.95 -22.41
CA ARG A 413 -32.95 -19.27 -21.59
C ARG A 413 -31.86 -18.18 -21.57
N TYR A 414 -31.73 -17.41 -22.64
CA TYR A 414 -30.59 -16.49 -22.81
C TYR A 414 -31.01 -15.03 -22.72
N PRO A 415 -30.31 -14.19 -21.93
CA PRO A 415 -30.66 -12.80 -21.72
C PRO A 415 -30.24 -11.89 -22.90
N THR A 416 -30.93 -10.77 -23.02
CA THR A 416 -30.58 -9.64 -23.87
C THR A 416 -29.48 -8.79 -23.23
N ALA A 417 -28.81 -7.95 -24.04
CA ALA A 417 -27.86 -6.97 -23.50
C ALA A 417 -28.51 -6.06 -22.43
N LYS A 418 -29.78 -5.68 -22.63
CA LYS A 418 -30.54 -4.81 -21.72
C LYS A 418 -30.75 -5.44 -20.35
N GLU A 419 -31.06 -6.74 -20.32
CA GLU A 419 -31.23 -7.48 -19.06
C GLU A 419 -29.91 -7.62 -18.31
N ILE A 420 -28.83 -7.95 -19.03
CA ILE A 420 -27.47 -8.02 -18.47
C ILE A 420 -27.07 -6.67 -17.89
N GLY A 421 -27.25 -5.58 -18.65
CA GLY A 421 -26.89 -4.25 -18.18
C GLY A 421 -27.73 -3.78 -16.99
N ALA A 422 -29.02 -4.11 -16.95
CA ALA A 422 -29.88 -3.80 -15.82
C ALA A 422 -29.51 -4.58 -14.55
N PHE A 423 -29.01 -5.81 -14.67
CA PHE A 423 -28.52 -6.59 -13.54
C PHE A 423 -27.14 -6.12 -13.07
N ALA A 424 -26.21 -5.89 -14.00
CA ALA A 424 -24.87 -5.36 -13.73
C ALA A 424 -24.93 -3.99 -13.00
N ALA A 425 -25.85 -3.11 -13.40
CA ALA A 425 -26.06 -1.82 -12.73
C ALA A 425 -26.64 -1.92 -11.30
N LYS A 426 -27.13 -3.10 -10.90
CA LYS A 426 -27.53 -3.34 -9.50
C LYS A 426 -26.36 -3.85 -8.67
N ILE A 427 -25.48 -4.65 -9.27
CA ILE A 427 -24.20 -5.04 -8.66
C ILE A 427 -23.30 -3.81 -8.48
N ASN A 428 -23.24 -2.95 -9.50
CA ASN A 428 -22.46 -1.72 -9.49
C ASN A 428 -23.37 -0.49 -9.78
N PRO A 429 -24.00 0.09 -8.74
CA PRO A 429 -24.94 1.20 -8.88
C PRO A 429 -24.30 2.54 -9.27
N GLU A 430 -22.96 2.63 -9.27
CA GLU A 430 -22.24 3.84 -9.70
C GLU A 430 -22.25 4.02 -11.23
N ARG A 431 -22.85 3.07 -11.96
CA ARG A 431 -22.92 3.06 -13.43
C ARG A 431 -24.34 2.79 -13.92
N LYS A 432 -24.66 3.41 -15.07
CA LYS A 432 -25.96 3.23 -15.73
C LYS A 432 -26.00 1.88 -16.45
N ALA A 433 -27.17 1.25 -16.52
CA ALA A 433 -27.38 0.00 -17.26
C ALA A 433 -26.84 0.04 -18.70
N SER A 434 -27.05 1.16 -19.40
CA SER A 434 -26.59 1.35 -20.78
C SER A 434 -25.07 1.21 -20.97
N TYR A 435 -24.28 1.48 -19.93
CA TYR A 435 -22.83 1.29 -19.98
C TYR A 435 -22.47 -0.20 -20.06
N PHE A 436 -23.08 -1.02 -19.21
CA PHE A 436 -22.90 -2.47 -19.22
C PHE A 436 -23.50 -3.13 -20.46
N GLU A 437 -24.59 -2.59 -21.00
CA GLU A 437 -25.17 -3.01 -22.29
C GLU A 437 -24.17 -2.87 -23.45
N GLU A 438 -23.45 -1.75 -23.52
CA GLU A 438 -22.42 -1.56 -24.55
C GLU A 438 -21.18 -2.40 -24.28
N THR A 439 -20.85 -2.61 -23.00
CA THR A 439 -19.71 -3.46 -22.60
C THR A 439 -19.92 -4.91 -23.06
N VAL A 440 -21.10 -5.52 -22.81
CA VAL A 440 -21.35 -6.90 -23.26
C VAL A 440 -21.34 -7.03 -24.78
N LYS A 441 -21.87 -6.02 -25.50
CA LYS A 441 -21.79 -5.97 -26.97
C LYS A 441 -20.34 -5.94 -27.44
N LYS A 442 -19.50 -5.12 -26.79
CA LYS A 442 -18.08 -5.02 -27.10
C LYS A 442 -17.34 -6.33 -26.84
N LEU A 443 -17.55 -6.96 -25.68
CA LEU A 443 -16.97 -8.26 -25.35
C LEU A 443 -17.31 -9.30 -26.42
N SER A 444 -18.57 -9.38 -26.87
CA SER A 444 -18.95 -10.32 -27.94
C SER A 444 -18.25 -10.07 -29.30
N ARG A 445 -17.81 -8.84 -29.56
CA ARG A 445 -17.09 -8.45 -30.78
C ARG A 445 -15.60 -8.71 -30.68
N GLU A 446 -15.01 -8.53 -29.51
CA GLU A 446 -13.55 -8.42 -29.36
C GLU A 446 -12.92 -9.63 -28.67
N THR A 447 -13.68 -10.31 -27.81
CA THR A 447 -13.19 -11.44 -27.02
C THR A 447 -13.86 -12.74 -27.46
N ARG A 448 -13.34 -13.85 -26.93
CA ARG A 448 -13.93 -15.18 -27.12
C ARG A 448 -14.84 -15.59 -25.97
N VAL A 449 -14.95 -14.81 -24.89
CA VAL A 449 -15.69 -15.23 -23.68
C VAL A 449 -17.19 -15.08 -23.82
N VAL A 450 -17.68 -14.14 -24.63
CA VAL A 450 -19.11 -13.87 -24.82
C VAL A 450 -19.53 -14.20 -26.26
N ALA A 451 -20.58 -14.99 -26.42
CA ALA A 451 -21.25 -15.25 -27.69
C ALA A 451 -22.48 -14.34 -27.86
N HIS A 452 -22.78 -13.97 -29.11
CA HIS A 452 -23.96 -13.19 -29.50
C HIS A 452 -24.79 -13.94 -30.53
N ALA A 453 -26.03 -14.28 -30.22
CA ALA A 453 -26.95 -14.95 -31.13
C ALA A 453 -28.09 -14.05 -31.60
N TYR A 454 -28.61 -14.33 -32.79
CA TYR A 454 -29.85 -13.76 -33.29
C TYR A 454 -30.93 -14.83 -33.48
N CYS A 455 -32.01 -14.65 -32.74
CA CYS A 455 -33.12 -15.58 -32.59
C CYS A 455 -34.39 -14.94 -33.18
N PRO A 456 -34.70 -15.14 -34.47
CA PRO A 456 -35.78 -14.42 -35.16
C PRO A 456 -37.18 -14.75 -34.65
N ASN A 457 -37.35 -15.90 -33.99
CA ASN A 457 -38.63 -16.37 -33.47
C ASN A 457 -39.04 -15.68 -32.16
N ARG A 458 -38.15 -14.90 -31.54
CA ARG A 458 -38.44 -14.11 -30.34
C ARG A 458 -39.10 -12.78 -30.67
N ASP A 459 -39.74 -12.21 -29.66
CA ASP A 459 -40.40 -10.90 -29.76
C ASP A 459 -39.42 -9.78 -30.11
N ASN A 460 -39.95 -8.71 -30.71
CA ASN A 460 -39.15 -7.55 -31.07
C ASN A 460 -38.51 -6.93 -29.82
N GLY A 461 -37.17 -6.84 -29.81
CA GLY A 461 -36.39 -6.41 -28.66
C GLY A 461 -35.66 -7.56 -27.95
N GLU A 462 -36.11 -8.79 -28.14
CA GLU A 462 -35.57 -10.00 -27.48
C GLU A 462 -34.79 -10.91 -28.43
N ARG A 463 -34.76 -10.56 -29.73
CA ARG A 463 -34.10 -11.36 -30.78
C ARG A 463 -32.58 -11.43 -30.66
N HIS A 464 -31.95 -10.57 -29.88
CA HIS A 464 -30.49 -10.54 -29.76
C HIS A 464 -30.08 -10.89 -28.33
N VAL A 465 -29.45 -12.04 -28.19
CA VAL A 465 -29.12 -12.61 -26.88
C VAL A 465 -27.64 -12.91 -26.74
N TYR A 466 -27.18 -12.92 -25.50
CA TYR A 466 -25.77 -13.07 -25.15
C TYR A 466 -25.62 -14.17 -24.10
N TYR A 467 -24.52 -14.90 -24.17
CA TYR A 467 -24.23 -16.02 -23.26
C TYR A 467 -22.74 -16.33 -23.21
N PRO A 468 -22.24 -17.03 -22.18
CA PRO A 468 -20.87 -17.50 -22.13
C PRO A 468 -20.61 -18.40 -23.33
N SER A 469 -19.53 -18.16 -24.06
CA SER A 469 -19.18 -18.94 -25.27
C SER A 469 -18.96 -20.44 -25.02
N SER A 470 -18.80 -20.83 -23.75
CA SER A 470 -18.68 -22.21 -23.28
C SER A 470 -20.02 -22.95 -23.22
N ASP A 471 -21.13 -22.22 -23.21
CA ASP A 471 -22.46 -22.77 -23.05
C ASP A 471 -23.05 -23.18 -24.40
N ASP A 472 -24.10 -24.01 -24.36
CA ASP A 472 -24.79 -24.43 -25.57
C ASP A 472 -25.37 -23.23 -26.33
N ASP A 473 -25.35 -23.32 -27.66
CA ASP A 473 -25.95 -22.32 -28.54
C ASP A 473 -27.50 -22.33 -28.45
N PRO A 474 -28.19 -21.17 -28.57
CA PRO A 474 -29.65 -21.16 -28.61
C PRO A 474 -30.20 -21.95 -29.81
N GLU A 475 -31.11 -22.89 -29.56
CA GLU A 475 -31.69 -23.74 -30.61
C GLU A 475 -32.42 -22.94 -31.71
N ASP A 476 -32.95 -21.78 -31.35
CA ASP A 476 -33.66 -20.86 -32.24
C ASP A 476 -32.75 -19.82 -32.91
N ALA A 477 -31.43 -19.91 -32.72
CA ALA A 477 -30.48 -19.01 -33.35
C ALA A 477 -30.41 -19.23 -34.86
N ARG A 478 -30.63 -18.16 -35.63
CA ARG A 478 -30.35 -18.14 -37.09
C ARG A 478 -28.85 -17.96 -37.35
N TRP A 479 -28.17 -17.23 -36.49
CA TRP A 479 -26.72 -17.04 -36.55
C TRP A 479 -26.16 -16.70 -35.18
N ILE A 480 -24.85 -16.95 -35.04
CA ILE A 480 -24.08 -16.73 -33.83
C ILE A 480 -22.83 -15.95 -34.19
N LYS A 481 -22.36 -15.10 -33.29
CA LYS A 481 -21.11 -14.35 -33.39
C LYS A 481 -20.25 -14.61 -32.17
N ILE A 482 -18.99 -14.99 -32.41
CA ILE A 482 -17.94 -15.08 -31.39
C ILE A 482 -16.75 -14.29 -31.92
N LYS A 483 -16.22 -13.34 -31.14
CA LYS A 483 -15.17 -12.41 -31.59
C LYS A 483 -15.54 -11.72 -32.90
N GLY A 484 -16.82 -11.32 -33.02
CA GLY A 484 -17.38 -10.69 -34.22
C GLY A 484 -17.52 -11.59 -35.46
N GLN A 485 -17.01 -12.83 -35.43
CA GLN A 485 -17.09 -13.76 -36.54
C GLN A 485 -18.45 -14.45 -36.57
N LYS A 486 -19.20 -14.24 -37.67
CA LYS A 486 -20.56 -14.76 -37.82
C LYS A 486 -20.55 -16.19 -38.35
N GLN A 487 -21.17 -17.10 -37.60
CA GLN A 487 -21.51 -18.46 -38.02
C GLN A 487 -23.01 -18.55 -38.30
N ILE A 488 -23.38 -19.03 -39.49
CA ILE A 488 -24.78 -19.27 -39.85
C ILE A 488 -25.16 -20.64 -39.32
N MET A 489 -26.24 -20.71 -38.54
CA MET A 489 -26.76 -21.96 -38.01
C MET A 489 -27.69 -22.56 -39.07
N GLY A 490 -27.27 -23.71 -39.62
CA GLY A 490 -28.00 -24.37 -40.70
C GLY A 490 -29.22 -25.10 -40.18
N LYS A 491 -30.41 -24.61 -40.53
CA LYS A 491 -31.46 -25.45 -41.08
C LYS A 491 -32.06 -24.68 -42.25
N ASP A 492 -31.56 -24.94 -43.45
CA ASP A 492 -32.40 -24.80 -44.64
C ASP A 492 -33.59 -25.74 -44.43
N VAL A 493 -34.75 -25.15 -44.12
CA VAL A 493 -36.06 -25.70 -44.46
C VAL A 493 -36.84 -24.60 -45.16
#